data_AF-A0A973X3F9-F1
#
_entry.id   AF-A0A973X3F9-F1
#
_cell.length_a   1.000
_cell.length_b   1.000
_cell.length_c   1.000
_cell.angle_alpha   90.00
_cell.angle_beta   90.00
_cell.angle_gamma   90.00
#
_symmetry.space_group_name_H-M   'P 1'
#
loop_
_entity.id
_entity.type
_entity.pdbx_description
1 polymer ?
#
loop_
_entity_poly.entity_id
_entity_poly.type
_entity_poly.pdbx_seq_one_letter_code
_entity_poly.pdbx_strand_id
1 'polypeptide(L)' 'MGPRIPYPPEHKPAIRDRIVRSARVLFNRYGYSAVSIDAVMKATGLTRGAFYYYFQTKQALYLEAVVSILSDHPAK' A
#
# COMPACT_ATOMS: atom_id res chain seq x y z
N MET A 1 -2.64 -22.60 11.91
CA MET A 1 -2.56 -22.04 10.54
C MET A 1 -3.97 -21.70 10.07
N GLY A 2 -4.38 -20.43 10.16
CA GLY A 2 -5.71 -19.99 9.72
C GLY A 2 -5.82 -19.91 8.18
N PRO A 3 -7.03 -20.07 7.61
CA PRO A 3 -7.21 -20.08 6.16
C PRO A 3 -6.87 -18.72 5.55
N ARG A 4 -6.05 -18.72 4.49
CA ARG A 4 -5.83 -17.54 3.64
C ARG A 4 -7.06 -17.36 2.76
N ILE A 5 -8.04 -16.60 3.24
CA ILE A 5 -9.24 -16.25 2.47
C ILE A 5 -8.81 -15.47 1.21
N PRO A 6 -9.17 -15.92 -0.01
CA PRO A 6 -9.11 -15.10 -1.21
C PRO A 6 -10.16 -14.00 -1.06
N TYR A 7 -9.72 -12.73 -1.01
CA TYR A 7 -10.58 -11.61 -0.67
C TYR A 7 -11.75 -11.45 -1.68
N PRO A 8 -13.01 -11.34 -1.23
CA PRO A 8 -14.15 -11.03 -2.09
C PRO A 8 -14.00 -9.64 -2.76
N PRO A 9 -14.58 -9.43 -3.96
CA PRO A 9 -14.34 -8.26 -4.81
C PRO A 9 -14.76 -6.91 -4.21
N GLU A 10 -15.58 -6.91 -3.16
CA GLU A 10 -16.16 -5.71 -2.53
C GLU A 10 -15.22 -4.91 -1.60
N HIS A 11 -14.00 -5.39 -1.32
CA HIS A 11 -13.01 -4.66 -0.51
C HIS A 11 -11.84 -4.06 -1.29
N LYS A 12 -11.86 -4.18 -2.62
CA LYS A 12 -10.77 -3.75 -3.52
C LYS A 12 -10.29 -2.31 -3.25
N PRO A 13 -11.19 -1.30 -3.17
CA PRO A 13 -10.77 0.09 -2.92
C PRO A 13 -10.14 0.24 -1.52
N ALA A 14 -10.77 -0.34 -0.50
CA ALA A 14 -10.31 -0.21 0.88
C ALA A 14 -8.93 -0.84 1.13
N ILE A 15 -8.62 -1.96 0.48
CA ILE A 15 -7.28 -2.57 0.56
C ILE A 15 -6.25 -1.74 -0.18
N ARG A 16 -6.59 -1.27 -1.38
CA ARG A 16 -5.70 -0.43 -2.18
C ARG A 16 -5.30 0.82 -1.40
N ASP A 17 -6.26 1.50 -0.78
CA ASP A 17 -6.01 2.70 0.01
C ASP A 17 -5.15 2.41 1.25
N ARG A 18 -5.35 1.25 1.89
CA ARG A 18 -4.51 0.82 3.02
C ARG A 18 -3.05 0.59 2.62
N ILE A 19 -2.82 0.04 1.42
CA ILE A 19 -1.47 -0.11 0.86
C ILE A 19 -0.87 1.27 0.61
N VAL A 20 -1.60 2.19 -0.03
CA VAL A 20 -1.15 3.57 -0.31
C VAL A 20 -0.81 4.32 0.98
N ARG A 21 -1.68 4.27 2.00
CA ARG A 21 -1.41 4.92 3.30
C ARG A 21 -0.17 4.37 3.99
N SER A 22 0.02 3.04 3.99
CA SER A 22 1.20 2.42 4.59
C SER A 22 2.47 2.78 3.83
N ALA A 23 2.41 2.77 2.50
CA ALA A 23 3.50 3.18 1.63
C ALA A 23 3.89 4.64 1.85
N ARG A 24 2.91 5.55 1.94
CA ARG A 24 3.10 6.97 2.23
C ARG A 24 3.93 7.17 3.50
N VAL A 25 3.56 6.51 4.59
CA VAL A 25 4.28 6.60 5.87
C VAL A 25 5.72 6.11 5.74
N LEU A 26 5.93 4.94 5.13
CA LEU A 26 7.26 4.35 4.99
C LEU A 26 8.17 5.16 4.06
N PHE A 27 7.65 5.57 2.90
CA PHE A 27 8.41 6.37 1.94
C PHE A 27 8.78 7.74 2.49
N ASN A 28 7.88 8.41 3.22
CA ASN A 28 8.20 9.68 3.87
C ASN A 28 9.25 9.53 4.98
N ARG A 29 9.26 8.40 5.69
CA ARG A 29 10.20 8.18 6.80
C ARG A 29 11.59 7.73 6.34
N TYR A 30 11.66 6.86 5.33
CA TYR A 30 12.90 6.16 4.97
C TYR A 30 13.37 6.46 3.53
N GLY A 31 12.57 7.15 2.73
CA GLY A 31 12.86 7.42 1.32
C GLY A 31 12.55 6.24 0.39
N TYR A 32 12.44 6.53 -0.92
CA TYR A 32 12.05 5.54 -1.94
C TYR A 32 12.98 4.33 -2.00
N SER A 33 14.30 4.56 -1.95
CA SER A 33 15.30 3.50 -2.15
C SER A 33 15.35 2.50 -0.99
N ALA A 34 15.14 2.94 0.25
CA ALA A 34 15.23 2.10 1.44
C ALA A 34 13.96 1.25 1.69
N VAL A 35 12.82 1.64 1.10
CA VAL A 35 11.55 0.92 1.27
C VAL A 35 11.39 -0.15 0.20
N SER A 36 11.15 -1.38 0.64
CA SER A 36 10.82 -2.52 -0.22
C SER A 36 9.31 -2.77 -0.28
N ILE A 37 8.85 -3.46 -1.33
CA ILE A 37 7.45 -3.91 -1.43
C ILE A 37 7.11 -4.81 -0.22
N ASP A 38 8.02 -5.68 0.21
CA ASP A 38 7.78 -6.55 1.37
C ASP A 38 7.57 -5.76 2.66
N ALA A 39 8.33 -4.68 2.87
CA ALA A 39 8.16 -3.83 4.05
C ALA A 39 6.77 -3.18 4.08
N VAL A 40 6.30 -2.66 2.94
CA VAL A 40 4.95 -2.09 2.81
C VAL A 40 3.88 -3.15 3.04
N MET A 41 4.01 -4.31 2.40
CA MET A 41 3.04 -5.39 2.52
C MET A 41 3.01 -5.97 3.94
N LYS A 42 4.15 -6.08 4.60
CA LYS A 42 4.24 -6.46 6.02
C LYS A 42 3.53 -5.45 6.92
N ALA A 43 3.71 -4.14 6.70
CA ALA A 43 3.02 -3.10 7.46
C ALA A 43 1.49 -3.16 7.27
N THR A 44 1.03 -3.62 6.11
CA THR A 44 -0.38 -3.87 5.85
C THR A 44 -0.85 -5.26 6.27
N GLY A 45 0.00 -6.16 6.77
CA GLY A 45 -0.38 -7.55 7.06
C GLY A 45 -0.80 -8.37 5.83
N LEU A 46 -0.45 -7.90 4.62
CA LEU A 46 -0.73 -8.57 3.36
C LEU A 46 0.52 -9.25 2.81
N THR A 47 0.32 -10.16 1.87
CA THR A 47 1.42 -10.89 1.23
C THR A 47 1.98 -10.11 0.05
N ARG A 48 3.26 -10.34 -0.28
CA ARG A 48 3.85 -9.78 -1.51
C ARG A 48 3.06 -10.14 -2.76
N GLY A 49 2.52 -11.36 -2.86
CA GLY A 49 1.68 -11.77 -3.99
C GLY A 49 0.43 -10.90 -4.17
N ALA A 50 -0.19 -10.48 -3.05
CA ALA A 50 -1.35 -9.59 -3.10
C ALA A 50 -1.00 -8.19 -3.64
N PHE A 51 0.26 -7.75 -3.56
CA PHE A 51 0.68 -6.46 -4.09
C PHE A 51 0.39 -6.36 -5.59
N TYR A 52 0.73 -7.41 -6.34
CA TYR A 52 0.61 -7.45 -7.79
C TYR A 52 -0.83 -7.46 -8.30
N TYR A 53 -1.81 -7.66 -7.41
CA TYR A 53 -3.22 -7.50 -7.71
C TYR A 53 -3.65 -6.01 -7.74
N TYR A 54 -2.96 -5.14 -7.00
CA TYR A 54 -3.28 -3.72 -6.87
C TYR A 54 -2.28 -2.81 -7.59
N PHE A 55 -1.02 -3.21 -7.67
CA PHE A 55 0.09 -2.41 -8.19
C PHE A 55 1.05 -3.24 -9.02
N GLN A 56 1.44 -2.72 -10.18
CA GLN A 56 2.39 -3.40 -11.06
C GLN A 56 3.85 -3.22 -10.60
N THR A 57 4.18 -2.06 -10.01
CA THR A 57 5.57 -1.72 -9.65
C THR A 57 5.65 -0.90 -8.35
N LYS A 58 6.82 -0.92 -7.70
CA LYS A 58 7.12 -0.04 -6.55
C LYS A 58 6.96 1.43 -6.92
N GLN A 59 7.34 1.82 -8.14
CA GLN A 59 7.19 3.17 -8.65
C GLN A 59 5.73 3.60 -8.76
N ALA A 60 4.84 2.72 -9.26
CA ALA A 60 3.41 3.00 -9.34
C ALA A 60 2.82 3.26 -7.94
N LEU A 61 3.18 2.42 -6.97
CA LEU A 61 2.80 2.63 -5.56
C LEU A 61 3.36 3.94 -5.00
N TYR A 62 4.62 4.27 -5.30
CA TYR A 62 5.27 5.49 -4.82
C TYR A 62 4.59 6.75 -5.38
N LEU A 63 4.33 6.78 -6.69
CA LEU A 63 3.63 7.91 -7.32
C LEU A 63 2.26 8.12 -6.69
N GLU A 64 1.50 7.05 -6.47
CA GLU A 64 0.20 7.18 -5.83
C GLU A 64 0.31 7.62 -4.36
N ALA A 65 1.28 7.09 -3.61
CA ALA A 65 1.54 7.52 -2.24
C ALA A 65 1.87 9.02 -2.17
N VAL A 66 2.66 9.54 -3.12
CA VAL A 66 2.97 10.97 -3.23
C VAL A 66 1.73 11.78 -3.60
N VAL A 67 0.97 11.36 -4.61
CA VAL A 67 -0.27 12.06 -5.03
C VAL A 67 -1.30 12.09 -3.90
N SER A 68 -1.40 11.02 -3.11
CA SER A 68 -2.33 10.95 -1.98
C SER A 68 -2.05 11.97 -0.88
N ILE A 69 -0.84 12.56 -0.82
CA ILE A 69 -0.52 13.66 0.10
C ILE A 69 -1.25 14.93 -0.33
N LEU A 70 -1.35 15.17 -1.64
CA LEU A 70 -1.99 16.38 -2.19
C LEU A 70 -3.51 16.33 -2.05
N SER A 71 -4.10 15.13 -2.05
CA SER A 71 -5.53 14.91 -1.85
C SER A 71 -5.94 14.81 -0.38
N ASP A 72 -4.98 14.79 0.55
CA ASP A 72 -5.24 14.79 1.99
C ASP A 72 -5.63 16.23 2.39
N HIS A 73 -6.92 16.55 2.27
CA HIS A 73 -7.44 17.69 3.03
C HIS A 73 -7.25 17.34 4.50
N PRO A 74 -6.51 18.15 5.29
CA PRO A 74 -6.43 17.91 6.73
C PRO A 74 -7.86 17.91 7.26
N ALA A 75 -8.33 16.73 7.68
CA ALA A 75 -9.52 16.63 8.49
C ALA A 75 -9.24 17.50 9.72
N LYS A 76 -9.96 18.62 9.77
CA LYS A 76 -10.01 19.57 10.86
C LYS A 76 -10.20 18.88 12.21
#